data_AF-A0ABD1UCU9-F1
#
_entry.id   AF-A0ABD1UCU9-F1
#
_cell.length_a   1.000
_cell.length_b   1.000
_cell.length_c   1.000
_cell.angle_alpha   90.00
_cell.angle_beta   90.00
_cell.angle_gamma   90.00
#
_symmetry.space_group_name_H-M   'P 1'
#
loop_
_entity.id
_entity.type
_entity.pdbx_description
1 polymer ?
#
loop_
_entity_poly.entity_id
_entity_poly.type
_entity_poly.pdbx_seq_one_letter_code
_entity_poly.pdbx_strand_id
1 'polypeptide(L)'
;MSFLQKTQNPFVGTKIFLRQVTLHGQFKILSLSGSFLPPSAPPGATSLTIYLAGGQGQVVRGNVVGALIASGPVIIIAASFTNVAYERLHLDEEETLQMQPLVLHPSGSGGGGAV
;
A
#
# COMPACT_ATOMS: atom_id res chain seq x y z
N MET A 1 -16.49 32.33 -25.38
CA MET A 1 -17.31 31.71 -24.32
C MET A 1 -16.42 30.81 -23.48
N SER A 2 -15.97 31.31 -22.34
CA SER A 2 -15.08 30.62 -21.39
C SER A 2 -15.91 29.88 -20.35
N PHE A 3 -15.73 28.56 -20.22
CA PHE A 3 -16.33 27.76 -19.16
C PHE A 3 -15.42 27.78 -17.92
N LEU A 4 -15.90 28.37 -16.82
CA LEU A 4 -15.35 28.16 -15.48
C LEU A 4 -15.73 26.74 -15.02
N GLN A 5 -14.75 25.84 -14.91
CA GLN A 5 -14.93 24.56 -14.21
C GLN A 5 -14.68 24.81 -12.72
N LYS A 6 -15.77 24.94 -11.96
CA LYS A 6 -15.76 25.03 -10.50
C LYS A 6 -15.36 23.68 -9.92
N THR A 7 -14.38 23.71 -9.02
CA THR A 7 -13.97 22.62 -8.14
C THR A 7 -15.17 21.96 -7.47
N GLN A 8 -15.36 20.66 -7.71
CA GLN A 8 -16.20 19.84 -6.84
C GLN A 8 -15.44 18.54 -6.59
N ASN A 9 -14.78 18.50 -5.43
CA ASN A 9 -14.15 17.31 -4.85
C ASN A 9 -15.14 16.13 -4.90
N PRO A 10 -14.80 15.05 -5.63
CA PRO A 10 -15.63 13.86 -5.61
C PRO A 10 -14.97 12.84 -4.66
N PHE A 11 -15.69 12.46 -3.59
CA PHE A 11 -15.43 11.31 -2.69
C PHE A 11 -14.24 11.49 -1.72
N VAL A 12 -14.34 11.59 -0.38
CA VAL A 12 -15.30 11.11 0.64
C VAL A 12 -15.80 9.70 0.34
N GLY A 13 -14.88 8.74 0.44
CA GLY A 13 -15.12 7.31 0.34
C GLY A 13 -13.81 6.57 0.54
N THR A 14 -13.69 5.87 1.67
CA THR A 14 -12.53 5.10 2.15
C THR A 14 -11.63 4.52 1.06
N LYS A 15 -10.35 4.93 1.06
CA LYS A 15 -9.25 4.09 0.55
C LYS A 15 -8.29 3.82 1.69
N ILE A 16 -8.36 2.61 2.22
CA ILE A 16 -7.45 2.04 3.20
C ILE A 16 -6.05 2.06 2.58
N PHE A 17 -5.23 3.04 2.94
CA PHE A 17 -3.80 3.08 2.65
C PHE A 17 -3.10 3.47 3.96
N LEU A 18 -3.01 2.49 4.86
CA LEU A 18 -2.87 2.78 6.29
C LEU A 18 -1.53 3.38 6.73
N ARG A 19 -0.51 3.52 5.87
CA ARG A 19 0.80 4.06 6.28
C ARG A 19 1.56 4.68 5.09
N GLN A 20 1.11 5.80 4.52
CA GLN A 20 2.06 6.69 3.85
C GLN A 20 2.84 7.42 4.95
N VAL A 21 4.09 7.02 5.18
CA VAL A 21 4.95 7.59 6.21
C VAL A 21 6.06 8.38 5.52
N THR A 22 6.10 9.69 5.76
CA THR A 22 7.27 10.50 5.43
C THR A 22 8.29 10.38 6.55
N LEU A 23 9.44 9.81 6.23
CA LEU A 23 10.54 9.68 7.19
C LEU A 23 11.35 10.96 7.20
N HIS A 24 11.40 11.62 8.35
CA HIS A 24 12.23 12.81 8.57
C HIS A 24 13.52 12.40 9.27
N GLY A 25 14.67 12.81 8.74
CA GLY A 25 15.99 12.51 9.29
C GLY A 25 17.00 12.09 8.24
N GLN A 26 18.22 11.79 8.69
CA GLN A 26 19.25 11.20 7.83
C GLN A 26 19.15 9.68 7.91
N PHE A 27 18.88 9.06 6.77
CA PHE A 27 18.82 7.61 6.64
C PHE A 27 19.85 7.16 5.62
N LYS A 28 20.45 6.00 5.86
CA LYS A 28 21.31 5.32 4.88
C LYS A 28 20.49 4.31 4.10
N ILE A 29 20.62 4.33 2.78
CA ILE A 29 20.03 3.30 1.92
C ILE A 29 20.83 2.02 2.10
N LEU A 30 20.18 0.98 2.62
CA LEU A 30 20.78 -0.36 2.75
C LEU A 30 20.53 -1.20 1.52
N SER A 31 19.31 -1.13 0.98
CA SER A 31 18.90 -1.87 -0.21
C SER A 31 17.74 -1.16 -0.89
N LEU A 32 17.73 -1.24 -2.22
CA LEU A 32 16.66 -0.76 -3.08
C LEU A 32 16.40 -1.82 -4.14
N SER A 33 15.17 -2.30 -4.24
CA SER A 33 14.79 -3.37 -5.17
C SER A 33 13.39 -3.14 -5.72
N GLY A 34 13.17 -3.47 -6.99
CA GLY A 34 11.88 -3.25 -7.62
C GLY A 34 11.95 -3.30 -9.13
N SER A 35 10.81 -2.97 -9.76
CA SER A 35 10.68 -2.90 -11.20
C SER A 35 9.82 -1.71 -11.62
N PHE A 36 10.15 -1.17 -12.79
CA PHE A 36 9.37 -0.16 -13.48
C PHE A 36 8.82 -0.77 -14.77
N LEU A 37 7.50 -0.71 -14.93
CA LEU A 37 6.81 -1.35 -16.04
C LEU A 37 6.20 -0.30 -16.98
N PRO A 38 6.07 -0.61 -18.28
CA PRO A 38 5.45 0.29 -19.25
C PRO A 38 3.98 0.58 -18.89
N PRO A 39 3.38 1.66 -19.46
CA PRO A 39 2.01 2.08 -19.15
C PRO A 39 0.91 1.01 -19.36
N SER A 40 1.17 0.01 -20.20
CA SER A 40 0.25 -1.12 -20.43
C SER A 40 0.10 -2.07 -19.23
N ALA A 41 0.99 -1.97 -18.23
CA ALA A 41 0.91 -2.80 -17.03
C ALA A 41 -0.24 -2.36 -16.11
N PRO A 42 -0.84 -3.27 -15.34
CA PRO A 42 -1.90 -2.94 -14.40
C PRO A 42 -1.47 -1.88 -13.36
N PRO A 43 -2.41 -1.08 -12.83
CA PRO A 43 -2.14 -0.19 -11.71
C PRO A 43 -1.46 -0.93 -10.55
N GLY A 44 -0.41 -0.32 -9.98
CA GLY A 44 0.35 -0.90 -8.87
C GLY A 44 1.31 -2.04 -9.25
N ALA A 45 1.52 -2.33 -10.53
CA ALA A 45 2.48 -3.34 -10.97
C ALA A 45 3.94 -2.86 -10.88
N THR A 46 4.16 -1.54 -11.06
CA THR A 46 5.43 -0.88 -10.74
C THR A 46 5.54 -0.74 -9.23
N SER A 47 6.62 -1.24 -8.66
CA SER A 47 6.90 -1.14 -7.23
C SER A 47 8.39 -1.06 -6.96
N LEU A 48 8.74 -0.33 -5.91
CA LEU A 48 10.11 -0.15 -5.45
C LEU A 48 10.10 -0.29 -3.94
N THR A 49 10.71 -1.35 -3.42
CA THR A 49 10.94 -1.54 -1.98
C THR A 49 12.28 -0.95 -1.59
N ILE A 50 12.33 -0.28 -0.45
CA ILE A 50 13.53 0.30 0.13
C ILE A 50 13.73 -0.19 1.57
N TYR A 51 14.98 -0.41 1.93
CA TYR A 51 15.44 -0.60 3.30
C TYR A 51 16.36 0.57 3.69
N LEU A 52 16.02 1.23 4.79
CA LEU A 52 16.69 2.41 5.30
C LEU A 52 17.19 2.15 6.71
N ALA A 53 18.45 2.47 6.99
CA ALA A 53 18.99 2.51 8.35
C ALA A 53 18.87 3.93 8.92
N GLY A 54 18.26 4.06 10.09
CA GLY A 54 18.24 5.28 10.91
C GLY A 54 19.31 5.24 12.01
N GLY A 55 19.18 6.14 12.99
CA GLY A 55 20.00 6.12 14.20
C GLY A 55 19.69 4.92 15.11
N GLN A 56 20.60 4.60 16.03
CA GLN A 56 20.41 3.58 17.09
C GLN A 56 20.07 2.16 16.58
N GLY A 57 20.54 1.79 15.38
CA GLY A 57 20.30 0.46 14.81
C GLY A 57 18.89 0.26 14.26
N GLN A 58 18.08 1.32 14.16
CA GLN A 58 16.76 1.26 13.54
C GLN A 58 16.88 0.94 12.04
N VAL A 59 16.06 -0.01 11.56
CA VAL A 59 15.86 -0.26 10.13
C VAL A 59 14.39 -0.09 9.79
N VAL A 60 14.11 0.66 8.72
CA VAL A 60 12.78 0.87 8.17
C VAL A 60 12.71 0.22 6.79
N ARG A 61 11.66 -0.56 6.55
CA ARG A 61 11.33 -1.13 5.24
C ARG A 61 10.03 -0.51 4.74
N GLY A 62 9.94 -0.22 3.45
CA GLY A 62 8.67 0.18 2.85
C GLY A 62 8.69 0.18 1.33
N ASN A 63 7.52 0.33 0.74
CA ASN A 63 7.39 0.69 -0.67
C ASN A 63 7.58 2.21 -0.82
N VAL A 64 8.34 2.60 -1.83
CA VAL A 64 8.55 4.00 -2.20
C VAL A 64 7.33 4.47 -2.98
N VAL A 65 6.66 5.49 -2.45
CA VAL A 65 5.54 6.15 -3.10
C VAL A 65 5.93 7.60 -3.33
N GLY A 66 5.94 8.03 -4.59
CA GLY A 66 6.38 9.37 -4.97
C GLY A 66 7.90 9.51 -5.05
N ALA A 67 8.40 10.74 -4.85
CA ALA A 67 9.80 11.05 -5.02
C ALA A 67 10.67 10.52 -3.87
N LEU A 68 11.78 9.86 -4.21
CA LEU A 68 12.86 9.51 -3.28
C LEU A 68 14.04 10.46 -3.53
N ILE A 69 14.30 11.36 -2.60
CA ILE A 69 15.31 12.41 -2.73
C ILE A 69 16.50 12.06 -1.83
N ALA A 70 17.68 11.88 -2.41
CA ALA A 70 18.91 11.63 -1.68
C ALA A 70 19.60 12.95 -1.28
N SER A 71 20.31 12.95 -0.15
CA SER A 71 21.09 14.11 0.31
C SER A 71 22.39 14.34 -0.47
N GLY A 72 22.77 13.41 -1.34
CA GLY A 72 23.98 13.47 -2.17
C GLY A 72 23.92 12.49 -3.34
N PRO A 73 25.01 12.34 -4.11
CA PRO A 73 25.05 11.46 -5.27
C PRO A 73 24.77 9.99 -4.91
N VAL A 74 23.88 9.34 -5.67
CA VAL A 74 23.58 7.90 -5.55
C VAL A 74 23.80 7.25 -6.91
N ILE A 75 24.52 6.13 -6.91
CA ILE A 75 24.71 5.31 -8.11
C ILE A 75 23.62 4.22 -8.10
N ILE A 76 22.85 4.15 -9.18
CA ILE A 76 21.84 3.12 -9.39
C ILE A 76 22.30 2.24 -10.55
N ILE A 77 22.29 0.93 -10.31
CA ILE A 77 22.52 -0.07 -11.35
C ILE A 77 21.18 -0.74 -11.61
N ALA A 78 20.70 -0.66 -12.86
CA ALA A 78 19.44 -1.23 -13.28
C ALA A 78 19.63 -2.05 -14.55
N ALA A 79 18.77 -3.05 -14.74
CA ALA A 79 18.67 -3.82 -15.97
C ALA A 79 17.39 -3.43 -16.71
N SER A 80 17.48 -3.28 -18.03
CA SER A 80 16.34 -2.97 -18.90
C SER A 80 16.10 -4.09 -19.90
N PHE A 81 14.84 -4.44 -20.11
CA PHE A 81 14.42 -5.48 -21.05
C PHE A 81 13.48 -4.86 -22.09
N THR A 82 13.62 -5.25 -23.36
CA THR A 82 12.82 -4.69 -24.47
C THR A 82 11.43 -5.32 -24.59
N ASN A 83 11.28 -6.58 -24.16
CA ASN A 83 10.02 -7.30 -24.18
C ASN A 83 9.66 -7.73 -22.75
N VAL A 84 8.87 -6.89 -22.07
CA VAL A 84 8.46 -7.12 -20.68
C VAL A 84 6.99 -7.55 -20.68
N ALA A 85 6.74 -8.79 -20.27
CA ALA A 85 5.42 -9.27 -19.90
C ALA A 85 5.27 -9.22 -18.38
N TYR A 86 4.10 -8.82 -17.91
CA TYR A 86 3.75 -8.80 -16.49
C TYR A 86 2.64 -9.81 -16.23
N GLU A 87 2.90 -10.76 -15.35
CA GLU A 87 1.93 -11.73 -14.89
C GLU A 87 1.89 -11.68 -13.36
N ARG A 88 0.71 -11.41 -12.79
CA ARG A 88 0.47 -11.61 -11.36
C ARG A 88 0.07 -13.05 -11.16
N LEU A 89 0.99 -13.85 -10.64
CA LEU A 89 0.60 -15.13 -10.07
C LEU A 89 -0.34 -14.84 -8.89
N HIS A 90 -1.51 -15.47 -8.88
CA HIS A 90 -2.36 -15.49 -7.71
C HIS A 90 -1.62 -16.32 -6.66
N LEU A 91 -0.92 -15.62 -5.76
CA LEU A 91 -0.60 -16.20 -4.48
C LEU A 91 -1.92 -16.15 -3.72
N ASP A 92 -2.40 -17.29 -3.23
CA ASP A 92 -3.49 -17.29 -2.25
C ASP A 92 -3.08 -16.27 -1.20
N GLU A 93 -3.81 -15.15 -1.14
CA GLU A 93 -3.58 -14.11 -0.16
C GLU A 93 -3.56 -14.86 1.17
N GLU A 94 -2.44 -14.88 1.89
CA GLU A 94 -2.36 -15.53 3.21
C GLU A 94 -3.65 -15.16 3.92
N GLU A 95 -4.51 -16.17 4.07
CA GLU A 95 -5.86 -16.03 4.56
C GLU A 95 -5.69 -15.35 5.91
N THR A 96 -5.96 -14.05 5.99
CA THR A 96 -6.21 -13.41 7.27
C THR A 96 -7.47 -14.10 7.72
N LEU A 97 -7.32 -15.21 8.44
CA LEU A 97 -8.40 -16.03 8.95
C LEU A 97 -9.35 -15.08 9.64
N GLN A 98 -10.40 -14.67 8.92
CA GLN A 98 -11.50 -13.94 9.48
C GLN A 98 -12.21 -15.00 10.29
N MET A 99 -11.77 -15.18 11.53
CA MET A 99 -12.52 -15.84 12.57
C MET A 99 -13.87 -15.14 12.63
N GLN A 100 -14.83 -15.71 11.91
CA GLN A 100 -16.20 -15.30 11.89
C GLN A 100 -16.70 -15.39 13.34
N PRO A 101 -17.22 -14.31 13.95
CA PRO A 101 -17.70 -14.40 15.32
C PRO A 101 -18.88 -15.37 15.35
N LEU A 102 -18.75 -16.43 16.16
CA LEU A 102 -19.82 -17.35 16.49
C LEU A 102 -20.95 -16.54 17.17
N VAL A 103 -22.00 -16.18 16.43
CA VAL A 103 -23.17 -15.52 17.02
C VAL A 103 -24.00 -16.59 17.74
N LEU A 104 -23.76 -16.76 19.04
CA LEU A 104 -24.67 -17.47 19.93
C LEU A 104 -25.93 -16.61 20.10
N HIS A 105 -27.05 -17.04 19.53
CA HIS A 105 -28.35 -16.43 19.77
C HIS A 105 -28.81 -16.77 21.20
N PRO A 106 -29.07 -15.78 22.09
CA PRO A 106 -29.75 -16.05 23.34
C PRO A 106 -31.26 -16.10 23.07
N SER A 107 -31.81 -17.30 22.84
CA SER A 107 -33.25 -17.50 22.91
C SER A 107 -33.68 -17.53 24.37
N GLY A 108 -34.03 -16.36 24.89
CA GLY A 108 -34.56 -16.18 26.24
C GLY A 108 -35.62 -15.09 26.28
N SER A 109 -36.88 -15.46 26.16
CA SER A 109 -38.00 -14.65 26.66
C SER A 109 -39.15 -15.58 26.99
N GLY A 110 -39.37 -15.76 28.29
CA GLY A 110 -40.58 -16.36 28.83
C GLY A 110 -41.55 -15.28 29.32
N GLY A 111 -42.83 -15.67 29.41
CA GLY A 111 -43.74 -15.18 30.45
C GLY A 111 -44.98 -14.40 29.99
N GLY A 112 -46.15 -14.90 30.43
CA GLY A 112 -47.43 -14.18 30.57
C GLY A 112 -48.50 -14.63 29.54
N GLY A 113 -49.68 -15.14 29.88
CA GLY A 113 -50.45 -15.10 31.12
C GLY A 113 -51.83 -14.53 30.83
N ALA A 114 -52.87 -15.37 30.97
CA ALA A 114 -54.30 -15.08 31.20
C ALA A 114 -55.02 -14.02 30.33
N VAL A 115 -56.03 -14.46 29.57
CA VAL A 115 -57.47 -14.22 29.81
C VAL A 115 -58.31 -15.19 28.98
#